data_AF-A0A5C7LN89-F1
#
_entry.id   AF-A0A5C7LN89-F1
#
_cell.length_a   1.000
_cell.length_b   1.000
_cell.length_c   1.000
_cell.angle_alpha   90.00
_cell.angle_beta   90.00
_cell.angle_gamma   90.00
#
_symmetry.space_group_name_H-M   'P 1'
#
loop_
_entity.id
_entity.type
_entity.pdbx_description
1 polymer ?
#
loop_
_entity_poly.entity_id
_entity_poly.type
_entity_poly.pdbx_seq_one_letter_code
_entity_poly.pdbx_strand_id
1 'polypeptide(L)'
;MRRLKSAGRPPKPKLPGDSYSEESAKPAESTAQAKDQALAKFSWYPTYQAIKERFEWRKAAYIAWSASPKRGRQPALEDDMARLLGYTAARTFRKWKKENPDIDAAIREMKLAPLEEHLADVITAWVDSALIVGRDGHADRKLFLERAGLLAGEIVGDDESDWWEAGSVSPLPE
;
A
#
# COMPACT_ATOMS: atom_id res chain seq x y z
N MET A 1 -44.85 -2.85 -50.15
CA MET A 1 -44.71 -2.70 -48.69
C MET A 1 -43.61 -1.68 -48.40
N ARG A 2 -43.96 -0.44 -47.99
CA ARG A 2 -43.02 0.66 -47.72
C ARG A 2 -42.56 0.59 -46.25
N ARG A 3 -41.24 0.58 -46.02
CA ARG A 3 -40.62 0.66 -44.68
C ARG A 3 -40.72 2.11 -44.16
N LEU A 4 -41.33 2.28 -42.98
CA LEU A 4 -41.33 3.53 -42.22
C LEU A 4 -39.91 3.77 -41.67
N LYS A 5 -39.28 4.88 -42.06
CA LYS A 5 -38.05 5.40 -41.44
C LYS A 5 -38.43 6.07 -40.12
N SER A 6 -37.85 5.62 -39.01
CA SER A 6 -37.97 6.26 -37.70
C SER A 6 -37.29 7.62 -37.71
N ALA A 7 -38.06 8.69 -37.48
CA ALA A 7 -37.56 10.05 -37.37
C ALA A 7 -36.68 10.22 -36.11
N GLY A 8 -35.51 10.86 -36.30
CA GLY A 8 -34.58 11.19 -35.23
C GLY A 8 -35.15 12.23 -34.26
N ARG A 9 -34.70 12.15 -33.01
CA ARG A 9 -35.08 13.05 -31.91
C ARG A 9 -34.57 14.48 -32.20
N PRO A 10 -35.39 15.54 -32.03
CA PRO A 10 -34.93 16.90 -32.28
C PRO A 10 -33.91 17.36 -31.21
N PRO A 11 -32.94 18.22 -31.57
CA PRO A 11 -31.98 18.78 -30.62
C PRO A 11 -32.66 19.78 -29.67
N LYS A 12 -32.25 19.76 -28.40
CA LYS A 12 -32.77 20.68 -27.37
C LYS A 12 -32.38 22.13 -27.69
N PRO A 13 -33.29 23.11 -27.48
CA PRO A 13 -32.96 24.52 -27.66
C PRO A 13 -31.98 25.00 -26.57
N LYS A 14 -30.98 25.79 -26.98
CA LYS A 14 -30.12 26.56 -26.06
C LYS A 14 -30.90 27.80 -25.60
N LEU A 15 -31.09 27.95 -24.30
CA LEU A 15 -31.66 29.17 -23.73
C LEU A 15 -30.57 30.24 -23.56
N PRO A 16 -30.82 31.51 -23.93
CA PRO A 16 -29.87 32.62 -23.79
C PRO A 16 -29.77 33.06 -22.34
N GLY A 17 -28.57 33.43 -21.90
CA GLY A 17 -28.31 33.97 -20.58
C GLY A 17 -28.91 35.37 -20.38
N ASP A 18 -29.19 35.71 -19.13
CA ASP A 18 -28.51 36.84 -18.46
C ASP A 18 -28.85 36.87 -16.97
N SER A 19 -27.93 37.51 -16.23
CA SER A 19 -27.90 37.75 -14.78
C SER A 19 -27.33 36.62 -13.90
N TYR A 20 -26.01 36.46 -13.97
CA TYR A 20 -25.24 36.05 -12.79
C TYR A 20 -25.36 37.16 -11.74
N SER A 21 -26.23 36.98 -10.76
CA SER A 21 -26.15 37.71 -9.50
C SER A 21 -24.89 37.23 -8.78
N GLU A 22 -23.90 38.11 -8.65
CA GLU A 22 -22.80 37.97 -7.68
C GLU A 22 -23.39 38.09 -6.27
N GLU A 23 -23.91 37.00 -5.70
CA GLU A 23 -24.20 36.99 -4.28
C GLU A 23 -24.13 35.58 -3.70
N SER A 24 -23.24 35.39 -2.72
CA SER A 24 -23.15 34.25 -1.79
C SER A 24 -22.30 33.03 -2.18
N ALA A 25 -21.02 33.25 -2.54
CA ALA A 25 -20.01 32.17 -2.56
C ALA A 25 -19.29 32.02 -1.19
N LYS A 26 -20.00 31.53 -0.17
CA LYS A 26 -19.40 30.79 0.96
C LYS A 26 -20.33 29.65 1.41
N PRO A 27 -20.16 28.43 0.85
CA PRO A 27 -20.18 27.26 1.73
C PRO A 27 -19.27 26.07 1.30
N ALA A 28 -18.30 26.25 0.40
CA ALA A 28 -17.47 25.13 -0.04
C ALA A 28 -16.49 24.63 1.05
N GLU A 29 -15.79 25.53 1.74
CA GLU A 29 -14.80 25.18 2.78
C GLU A 29 -15.41 24.48 4.00
N SER A 30 -16.60 24.94 4.43
CA SER A 30 -17.34 24.37 5.56
C SER A 30 -17.62 22.87 5.37
N THR A 31 -17.96 22.45 4.15
CA THR A 31 -18.28 21.04 3.87
C THR A 31 -17.06 20.13 3.75
N ALA A 32 -15.91 20.65 3.33
CA ALA A 32 -14.67 19.88 3.23
C ALA A 32 -14.02 19.69 4.61
N GLN A 33 -13.96 20.74 5.42
CA GLN A 33 -13.44 20.67 6.79
C GLN A 33 -14.31 19.77 7.70
N ALA A 34 -15.64 19.85 7.58
CA ALA A 34 -16.53 18.96 8.34
C ALA A 34 -16.31 17.48 8.00
N LYS A 35 -16.04 17.16 6.73
CA LYS A 35 -15.74 15.78 6.30
C LYS A 35 -14.37 15.33 6.78
N ASP A 36 -13.37 16.21 6.74
CA ASP A 36 -12.04 15.93 7.29
C ASP A 36 -12.12 15.59 8.79
N GLN A 37 -12.83 16.41 9.57
CA GLN A 37 -13.05 16.15 11.00
C GLN A 37 -13.81 14.83 11.26
N ALA A 38 -14.76 14.46 10.39
CA ALA A 38 -15.47 13.20 10.52
C ALA A 38 -14.55 11.97 10.36
N LEU A 39 -13.39 12.13 9.69
CA LEU A 39 -12.39 11.07 9.54
C LEU A 39 -11.42 11.00 10.72
N ALA A 40 -11.31 12.05 11.55
CA ALA A 40 -10.38 12.13 12.66
C ALA A 40 -10.52 11.01 13.71
N LYS A 41 -11.70 10.39 13.78
CA LYS A 41 -12.00 9.27 14.68
C LYS A 41 -11.34 7.94 14.26
N PHE A 42 -10.84 7.82 13.04
CA PHE A 42 -10.29 6.57 12.54
C PHE A 42 -8.78 6.47 12.81
N SER A 43 -8.30 5.28 13.15
CA SER A 43 -6.89 5.03 13.46
C SER A 43 -5.94 5.34 12.30
N TRP A 44 -6.44 5.33 11.06
CA TRP A 44 -5.70 5.61 9.84
C TRP A 44 -5.66 7.09 9.47
N TYR A 45 -6.32 7.95 10.26
CA TYR A 45 -6.37 9.39 10.00
C TYR A 45 -4.99 10.07 9.94
N PRO A 46 -4.00 9.74 10.80
CA PRO A 46 -2.66 10.32 10.68
C PRO A 46 -2.01 10.03 9.33
N THR A 47 -2.15 8.79 8.83
CA THR A 47 -1.66 8.40 7.49
C THR A 47 -2.38 9.17 6.39
N TYR A 48 -3.69 9.40 6.54
CA TYR A 48 -4.45 10.23 5.61
C TYR A 48 -3.93 11.67 5.58
N GLN A 49 -3.68 12.28 6.74
CA GLN A 49 -3.13 13.63 6.85
C GLN A 49 -1.76 13.75 6.16
N ALA A 50 -0.92 12.72 6.25
CA ALA A 50 0.40 12.71 5.60
C ALA A 50 0.33 12.70 4.05
N ILE A 51 -0.76 12.21 3.45
CA ILE A 51 -0.87 12.02 2.00
C ILE A 51 -1.97 12.85 1.33
N LYS A 52 -2.79 13.58 2.10
CA LYS A 52 -3.94 14.34 1.57
C LYS A 52 -3.54 15.45 0.59
N GLU A 53 -2.31 15.96 0.67
CA GLU A 53 -1.79 16.96 -0.26
C GLU A 53 -1.31 16.34 -1.59
N ARG A 54 -0.99 15.03 -1.59
CA ARG A 54 -0.50 14.29 -2.77
C ARG A 54 -1.64 13.71 -3.62
N PHE A 55 -2.81 13.48 -3.03
CA PHE A 55 -3.93 12.79 -3.68
C PHE A 55 -5.25 13.51 -3.41
N GLU A 56 -6.23 13.39 -4.32
CA GLU A 56 -7.60 13.80 -4.02
C GLU A 56 -8.10 13.10 -2.75
N TRP A 57 -8.83 13.83 -1.90
CA TRP A 57 -9.09 13.44 -0.52
C TRP A 57 -9.71 12.04 -0.36
N ARG A 58 -10.55 11.57 -1.31
CA ARG A 58 -11.14 10.21 -1.23
C ARG A 58 -10.12 9.14 -1.57
N LYS A 59 -9.25 9.40 -2.54
CA LYS A 59 -8.11 8.51 -2.87
C LYS A 59 -7.13 8.47 -1.70
N ALA A 60 -6.80 9.63 -1.11
CA ALA A 60 -5.98 9.71 0.10
C ALA A 60 -6.58 8.88 1.25
N ALA A 61 -7.87 9.06 1.55
CA ALA A 61 -8.54 8.32 2.61
C ALA A 61 -8.53 6.80 2.32
N TYR A 62 -8.77 6.40 1.06
CA TYR A 62 -8.66 5.00 0.65
C TYR A 62 -7.24 4.44 0.80
N ILE A 63 -6.20 5.18 0.40
CA ILE A 63 -4.80 4.76 0.53
C ILE A 63 -4.46 4.54 2.00
N ALA A 64 -4.77 5.51 2.86
CA ALA A 64 -4.52 5.44 4.30
C ALA A 64 -5.23 4.25 4.96
N TRP A 65 -6.51 4.06 4.64
CA TRP A 65 -7.28 2.90 5.06
C TRP A 65 -6.64 1.60 4.56
N SER A 66 -6.33 1.50 3.26
CA SER A 66 -5.76 0.30 2.64
C SER A 66 -4.35 -0.04 3.17
N ALA A 67 -3.57 0.96 3.55
CA ALA A 67 -2.26 0.81 4.17
C ALA A 67 -2.33 0.29 5.61
N SER A 68 -3.43 0.59 6.32
CA SER A 68 -3.58 0.21 7.72
C SER A 68 -3.73 -1.30 7.94
N PRO A 69 -3.28 -1.84 9.10
CA PRO A 69 -3.39 -3.25 9.42
C PRO A 69 -4.82 -3.78 9.29
N LYS A 70 -5.00 -4.97 8.69
CA LYS A 70 -6.35 -5.55 8.52
C LYS A 70 -7.06 -5.77 9.86
N ARG A 71 -6.33 -6.13 10.91
CA ARG A 71 -6.88 -6.35 12.24
C ARG A 71 -7.20 -5.02 12.90
N GLY A 72 -8.46 -4.79 13.26
CA GLY A 72 -8.90 -3.59 13.97
C GLY A 72 -9.11 -2.34 13.10
N ARG A 73 -8.84 -2.41 11.79
CA ARG A 73 -9.14 -1.30 10.88
C ARG A 73 -10.64 -1.09 10.75
N GLN A 74 -11.06 0.17 10.84
CA GLN A 74 -12.43 0.61 10.65
C GLN A 74 -12.52 1.60 9.48
N PRO A 75 -13.48 1.48 8.56
CA PRO A 75 -14.41 0.36 8.40
C PRO A 75 -13.70 -0.98 8.10
N ALA A 76 -14.29 -2.10 8.47
CA ALA A 76 -13.68 -3.42 8.26
C ALA A 76 -13.74 -3.85 6.77
N LEU A 77 -14.86 -3.56 6.11
CA LEU A 77 -15.12 -3.96 4.73
C LEU A 77 -14.83 -2.82 3.74
N GLU A 78 -14.40 -3.20 2.55
CA GLU A 78 -14.09 -2.26 1.48
C GLU A 78 -15.35 -1.50 1.00
N ASP A 79 -16.50 -2.16 0.95
CA ASP A 79 -17.78 -1.53 0.60
C ASP A 79 -18.23 -0.49 1.64
N ASP A 80 -17.96 -0.72 2.92
CA ASP A 80 -18.29 0.24 3.98
C ASP A 80 -17.37 1.47 3.90
N MET A 81 -16.11 1.28 3.52
CA MET A 81 -15.22 2.39 3.20
C MET A 81 -15.71 3.18 1.99
N ALA A 82 -16.20 2.49 0.95
CA ALA A 82 -16.78 3.15 -0.22
C ALA A 82 -17.98 4.04 0.18
N ARG A 83 -18.89 3.51 1.02
CA ARG A 83 -20.05 4.25 1.55
C ARG A 83 -19.64 5.45 2.40
N LEU A 84 -18.63 5.30 3.25
CA LEU A 84 -18.06 6.39 4.04
C LEU A 84 -17.58 7.55 3.15
N LEU A 85 -17.01 7.24 1.98
CA LEU A 85 -16.53 8.22 1.00
C LEU A 85 -17.62 8.75 0.05
N GLY A 86 -18.86 8.28 0.18
CA GLY A 86 -20.01 8.68 -0.62
C GLY A 86 -20.19 7.87 -1.92
N TYR A 87 -19.60 6.69 -2.03
CA TYR A 87 -19.81 5.75 -3.13
C TYR A 87 -20.76 4.62 -2.75
N THR A 88 -21.41 4.03 -3.75
CA THR A 88 -22.33 2.91 -3.54
C THR A 88 -21.63 1.58 -3.31
N ALA A 89 -20.44 1.39 -3.90
CA ALA A 89 -19.69 0.13 -3.85
C ALA A 89 -18.19 0.33 -4.09
N ALA A 90 -17.39 -0.64 -3.66
CA ALA A 90 -15.92 -0.68 -3.77
C ALA A 90 -15.40 -0.81 -5.22
N ARG A 91 -16.27 -1.02 -6.22
CA ARG A 91 -15.86 -1.11 -7.64
C ARG A 91 -15.04 0.11 -8.08
N THR A 92 -15.33 1.28 -7.53
CA THR A 92 -14.59 2.53 -7.77
C THR A 92 -13.11 2.41 -7.41
N PHE A 93 -12.76 1.70 -6.33
CA PHE A 93 -11.36 1.54 -5.91
C PHE A 93 -10.56 0.68 -6.88
N ARG A 94 -11.17 -0.39 -7.39
CA ARG A 94 -10.54 -1.23 -8.44
C ARG A 94 -10.28 -0.42 -9.71
N LYS A 95 -11.22 0.45 -10.09
CA LYS A 95 -11.05 1.37 -11.21
C LYS A 95 -9.89 2.33 -10.95
N TRP A 96 -9.81 2.93 -9.76
CA TRP A 96 -8.72 3.83 -9.39
C TRP A 96 -7.35 3.17 -9.50
N LYS A 97 -7.18 1.97 -8.96
CA LYS A 97 -5.90 1.24 -9.04
C LYS A 97 -5.51 0.90 -10.47
N LYS A 98 -6.48 0.54 -11.31
CA LYS A 98 -6.24 0.25 -12.72
C LYS A 98 -5.81 1.50 -13.50
N GLU A 99 -6.42 2.65 -13.20
CA GLU A 99 -6.17 3.91 -13.92
C GLU A 99 -5.00 4.70 -13.37
N ASN A 100 -4.63 4.51 -12.10
CA ASN A 100 -3.54 5.21 -11.45
C ASN A 100 -2.71 4.22 -10.60
N PRO A 101 -1.56 3.74 -11.11
CA PRO A 101 -0.68 2.84 -10.38
C PRO A 101 -0.01 3.48 -9.15
N ASP A 102 0.07 4.81 -9.08
CA ASP A 102 0.65 5.53 -7.93
C ASP A 102 -0.13 5.26 -6.64
N ILE A 103 -1.40 4.88 -6.75
CA ILE A 103 -2.23 4.49 -5.61
C ILE A 103 -1.68 3.21 -4.96
N ASP A 104 -1.35 2.19 -5.75
CA ASP A 104 -0.78 0.96 -5.20
C ASP A 104 0.66 1.18 -4.71
N ALA A 105 1.42 2.06 -5.37
CA ALA A 105 2.74 2.48 -4.89
C ALA A 105 2.65 3.17 -3.52
N ALA A 106 1.74 4.15 -3.37
CA ALA A 106 1.52 4.85 -2.11
C ALA A 106 1.02 3.92 -0.99
N ILE A 107 0.16 2.95 -1.31
CA ILE A 107 -0.26 1.93 -0.32
C ILE A 107 0.94 1.12 0.18
N ARG A 108 1.89 0.78 -0.69
CA ARG A 108 3.11 0.05 -0.30
C ARG A 108 4.04 0.95 0.53
N GLU A 109 4.28 2.17 0.09
CA GLU A 109 5.07 3.18 0.79
C GLU A 109 4.55 3.37 2.23
N MET A 110 3.24 3.60 2.40
CA MET A 110 2.64 3.81 3.71
C MET A 110 2.66 2.56 4.60
N LYS A 111 2.76 1.35 4.03
CA LYS A 111 2.96 0.11 4.80
C LYS A 111 4.39 -0.08 5.26
N LEU A 112 5.35 0.46 4.50
CA LEU A 112 6.77 0.37 4.81
C LEU A 112 7.20 1.46 5.78
N ALA A 113 6.55 2.63 5.78
CA ALA A 113 6.93 3.75 6.63
C ALA A 113 7.13 3.38 8.13
N PRO A 114 6.26 2.58 8.78
CA PRO A 114 6.51 2.16 10.17
C PRO A 114 7.74 1.25 10.32
N LEU A 115 8.11 0.49 9.29
CA LEU A 115 9.33 -0.34 9.31
C LEU A 115 10.58 0.52 9.16
N GLU A 116 10.52 1.60 8.39
CA GLU A 116 11.63 2.53 8.19
C GLU A 116 11.99 3.25 9.49
N GLU A 117 10.99 3.61 10.31
CA GLU A 117 11.21 4.21 11.63
C GLU A 117 12.00 3.30 12.58
N HIS A 118 11.79 1.98 12.49
CA HIS A 118 12.45 0.99 13.33
C HIS A 118 13.70 0.36 12.69
N LEU A 119 14.04 0.74 11.45
CA LEU A 119 15.09 0.07 10.70
C LEU A 119 16.45 0.19 11.40
N ALA A 120 16.78 1.36 11.94
CA ALA A 120 18.03 1.56 12.68
C ALA A 120 18.09 0.68 13.93
N ASP A 121 17.02 0.64 14.73
CA ASP A 121 16.96 -0.18 15.95
C ASP A 121 17.09 -1.67 15.64
N VAL A 122 16.43 -2.13 14.57
CA VAL A 122 16.52 -3.52 14.11
C VAL A 122 17.95 -3.85 13.65
N ILE A 123 18.62 -2.95 12.94
CA ILE A 123 20.03 -3.14 12.53
C ILE A 123 20.94 -3.21 13.76
N THR A 124 20.76 -2.34 14.75
CA THR A 124 21.53 -2.37 15.99
C THR A 124 21.31 -3.69 16.75
N ALA A 125 20.06 -4.09 16.95
CA ALA A 125 19.73 -5.35 17.61
C ALA A 125 20.32 -6.57 16.86
N TRP A 126 20.33 -6.53 15.53
CA TRP A 126 20.94 -7.57 14.71
C TRP A 126 22.46 -7.64 14.87
N VAL A 127 23.15 -6.49 14.91
CA VAL A 127 24.60 -6.43 15.20
C VAL A 127 24.90 -6.98 16.60
N ASP A 128 24.13 -6.59 17.61
CA ASP A 128 24.31 -7.08 18.98
C ASP A 128 24.12 -8.61 19.05
N SER A 129 23.12 -9.14 18.35
CA SER A 129 22.88 -10.58 18.23
C SER A 129 24.04 -11.31 17.53
N ALA A 130 24.58 -10.73 16.46
CA ALA A 130 25.74 -11.29 15.75
C ALA A 130 27.01 -11.32 16.63
N LEU A 131 27.14 -10.41 17.60
CA LEU A 131 28.27 -10.38 18.53
C LEU A 131 28.20 -11.43 19.64
N ILE A 132 27.07 -12.12 19.83
CA ILE A 132 26.92 -13.18 20.85
C ILE A 132 27.88 -14.33 20.54
N VAL A 133 28.85 -14.56 21.43
CA VAL A 133 29.84 -15.63 21.30
C VAL A 133 29.16 -17.00 21.43
N GLY A 134 29.54 -17.94 20.55
CA GLY A 134 28.99 -19.28 20.52
C GLY A 134 27.93 -19.48 19.44
N ARG A 135 27.12 -20.53 19.60
CA ARG A 135 26.16 -20.98 18.58
C ARG A 135 25.05 -19.96 18.33
N ASP A 136 24.62 -19.24 19.37
CA ASP A 136 23.39 -18.43 19.31
C ASP A 136 23.52 -17.22 18.37
N GLY A 137 24.71 -16.62 18.23
CA GLY A 137 24.96 -15.56 17.24
C GLY A 137 25.42 -16.04 15.86
N HIS A 138 25.54 -17.36 15.62
CA HIS A 138 26.12 -17.90 14.39
C HIS A 138 25.29 -17.54 13.14
N ALA A 139 23.96 -17.69 13.21
CA ALA A 139 23.07 -17.41 12.10
C ALA A 139 23.14 -15.94 11.67
N ASP A 140 23.15 -15.03 12.64
CA ASP A 140 23.21 -13.59 12.38
C ASP A 140 24.57 -13.16 11.83
N ARG A 141 25.69 -13.74 12.30
CA ARG A 141 27.01 -13.52 11.69
C ARG A 141 27.08 -14.01 10.25
N LYS A 142 26.53 -15.20 9.98
CA LYS A 142 26.49 -15.75 8.62
C LYS A 142 25.73 -14.78 7.71
N LEU A 143 24.51 -14.40 8.09
CA LEU A 143 23.69 -13.45 7.34
C LEU A 143 24.40 -12.09 7.18
N PHE A 144 25.08 -11.60 8.22
CA PHE A 144 25.80 -10.33 8.17
C PHE A 144 26.94 -10.37 7.15
N LEU A 145 27.76 -11.43 7.18
CA LEU A 145 28.87 -11.61 6.26
C LEU A 145 28.38 -11.82 4.81
N GLU A 146 27.26 -12.52 4.61
CA GLU A 146 26.62 -12.66 3.28
C GLU A 146 26.13 -11.30 2.76
N ARG A 147 25.41 -10.52 3.59
CA ARG A 147 24.91 -9.19 3.22
C ARG A 147 26.02 -8.19 2.98
N ALA A 148 27.15 -8.33 3.66
CA ALA A 148 28.35 -7.54 3.44
C ALA A 148 29.16 -7.99 2.20
N GLY A 149 28.77 -9.11 1.55
CA GLY A 149 29.51 -9.69 0.43
C GLY A 149 30.85 -10.30 0.82
N LEU A 150 31.09 -10.53 2.11
CA LEU A 150 32.31 -11.12 2.66
C LEU A 150 32.23 -12.65 2.72
N LEU A 151 31.01 -13.20 2.71
CA LEU A 151 30.76 -14.62 2.53
C LEU A 151 30.09 -14.81 1.15
N ALA A 152 30.69 -15.64 0.31
CA ALA A 152 30.04 -16.08 -0.93
C ALA A 152 28.87 -17.00 -0.54
N GLY A 153 27.66 -16.45 -0.52
CA GLY A 153 26.44 -17.23 -0.42
C GLY A 153 26.19 -17.91 -1.76
N GLU A 154 26.67 -19.13 -1.93
CA GLU A 154 26.02 -20.02 -2.88
C GLU A 154 24.63 -20.26 -2.28
N ILE A 155 23.58 -19.69 -2.91
CA ILE A 155 22.22 -20.15 -2.68
C ILE A 155 22.15 -21.54 -3.33
N VAL A 156 22.79 -22.52 -2.71
CA VAL A 156 22.50 -23.92 -2.96
C VAL A 156 21.08 -24.08 -2.44
N GLY A 157 20.12 -24.01 -3.34
CA GLY A 157 18.78 -24.52 -3.04
C GLY A 157 18.97 -25.94 -2.52
N ASP A 158 18.25 -26.27 -1.45
CA ASP A 158 18.28 -27.57 -0.78
C ASP A 158 18.17 -28.73 -1.78
N ASP A 159 19.29 -29.18 -2.33
CA ASP A 159 19.42 -30.48 -2.96
C ASP A 159 20.00 -31.40 -1.88
N GLU A 160 19.08 -31.94 -1.10
CA GLU A 160 19.28 -32.80 0.06
C GLU A 160 19.77 -34.21 -0.37
N SER A 161 20.69 -34.27 -1.35
CA SER A 161 20.92 -35.48 -2.15
C SER A 161 22.34 -36.07 -2.07
N ASP A 162 23.30 -35.49 -1.34
CA ASP A 162 24.72 -35.87 -1.47
C ASP A 162 25.53 -36.00 -0.16
N TRP A 163 24.88 -36.28 0.97
CA TRP A 163 25.58 -36.44 2.26
C TRP A 163 26.12 -37.85 2.56
N TRP A 164 26.02 -38.83 1.64
CA TRP A 164 26.39 -40.23 1.92
C TRP A 164 27.54 -40.83 1.08
N GLU A 165 28.10 -40.13 0.08
CA GLU A 165 29.17 -40.73 -0.78
C GLU A 165 30.62 -40.50 -0.31
N ALA A 166 30.89 -39.71 0.73
CA ALA A 166 32.25 -39.50 1.22
C ALA A 166 32.70 -40.58 2.23
N GLY A 167 32.84 -41.81 1.75
CA GLY A 167 33.23 -42.98 2.57
C GLY A 167 34.14 -43.95 1.85
N SER A 168 35.34 -43.52 1.42
CA SER A 168 36.45 -44.46 1.20
C SER A 168 37.80 -43.84 1.55
N VAL A 169 38.31 -44.23 2.73
CA VAL A 169 39.68 -43.96 3.16
C VAL A 169 40.58 -44.97 2.47
N SER A 170 41.50 -44.52 1.61
CA SER A 170 42.56 -45.37 1.07
C SER A 170 43.62 -45.64 2.13
N PRO A 171 44.10 -46.89 2.30
CA PRO A 171 45.14 -47.21 3.27
C PRO A 171 46.51 -46.71 2.81
N LEU A 172 47.32 -46.26 3.77
CA LEU A 172 48.71 -45.82 3.56
C LEU A 172 49.61 -47.03 3.21
N PRO A 173 50.56 -46.88 2.27
CA PRO A 173 51.52 -47.94 1.95
C PRO A 173 52.60 -48.07 3.03
N GLU A 174 53.03 -49.32 3.28
CA GLU A 174 54.12 -49.73 4.20
C GLU A 174 55.52 -49.27 3.76
#